data_AF-A0ABD6AG98-F1
#
_entry.id   AF-A0ABD6AG98-F1
#
_cell.length_a   1.000
_cell.length_b   1.000
_cell.length_c   1.000
_cell.angle_alpha   90.00
_cell.angle_beta   90.00
_cell.angle_gamma   90.00
#
_symmetry.space_group_name_H-M   'P 1'
#
loop_
_entity.id
_entity.type
_entity.pdbx_description
1 polymer ?
#
loop_
_entity_poly.entity_id
_entity_poly.type
_entity_poly.pdbx_seq_one_letter_code
_entity_poly.pdbx_strand_id
1 'polypeptide(L)'
;MATDTLALVGASCEATGHPSVCGETASGTVQDADNAAAVTLDGDGLATHGDRMHFPSHGHAVSPTGGCTDYQTHDLVPDQSPPITVDGNPVMRVGDSTTDPRSGGTASIVDAGGTNALTHTHG
;
A
#
# COMPACT_ATOMS: atom_id res chain seq x y z
N MET A 1 -9.27 -20.20 12.37
CA MET A 1 -10.10 -19.57 11.33
C MET A 1 -9.94 -18.07 11.43
N ALA A 2 -8.92 -17.55 10.76
CA ALA A 2 -8.71 -16.12 10.54
C ALA A 2 -9.25 -15.74 9.17
N THR A 3 -9.75 -14.52 9.04
CA THR A 3 -10.30 -13.98 7.79
C THR A 3 -9.63 -12.64 7.50
N ASP A 4 -9.01 -12.54 6.34
CA ASP A 4 -8.39 -11.32 5.85
C ASP A 4 -9.24 -10.71 4.72
N THR A 5 -9.24 -9.37 4.63
CA THR A 5 -9.84 -8.67 3.48
C THR A 5 -8.77 -8.47 2.43
N LEU A 6 -9.06 -8.87 1.18
CA LEU A 6 -8.13 -8.74 0.07
C LEU A 6 -8.22 -7.33 -0.52
N ALA A 7 -7.08 -6.75 -0.91
CA ALA A 7 -7.02 -5.42 -1.49
C ALA A 7 -7.18 -5.47 -3.01
N LEU A 8 -7.85 -4.47 -3.58
CA LEU A 8 -7.89 -4.23 -5.02
C LEU A 8 -6.88 -3.15 -5.42
N VAL A 9 -6.52 -3.10 -6.70
CA VAL A 9 -5.93 -1.91 -7.31
C VAL A 9 -6.85 -0.73 -7.04
N GLY A 10 -6.27 0.40 -6.63
CA GLY A 10 -7.00 1.57 -6.15
C GLY A 10 -7.24 1.59 -4.63
N ALA A 11 -6.91 0.52 -3.89
CA ALA A 11 -6.91 0.53 -2.44
C ALA A 11 -6.02 1.63 -1.86
N SER A 12 -6.47 2.29 -0.79
CA SER A 12 -5.67 3.32 -0.13
C SER A 12 -4.55 2.70 0.71
N CYS A 13 -3.39 3.33 0.70
CA CYS A 13 -2.30 3.03 1.62
C CYS A 13 -1.80 4.30 2.31
N GLU A 14 -1.22 4.14 3.49
CA GLU A 14 -0.77 5.25 4.33
C GLU A 14 0.65 4.98 4.85
N ALA A 15 1.50 5.99 4.85
CA ALA A 15 2.85 5.93 5.39
C ALA A 15 3.05 6.93 6.54
N THR A 16 3.50 6.41 7.67
CA THR A 16 3.71 7.15 8.93
C THR A 16 5.19 7.50 9.12
N GLY A 17 5.51 8.23 10.20
CA GLY A 17 6.90 8.59 10.55
C GLY A 17 7.38 9.89 9.92
N HIS A 18 6.57 10.53 9.09
CA HIS A 18 6.87 11.84 8.50
C HIS A 18 6.77 12.94 9.56
N PRO A 19 7.58 14.01 9.46
CA PRO A 19 7.43 15.16 10.34
C PRO A 19 5.99 15.70 10.29
N SER A 20 5.42 16.05 11.43
CA SER A 20 4.02 16.53 11.54
C SER A 20 3.70 17.72 10.63
N VAL A 21 4.65 18.64 10.45
CA VAL A 21 4.53 19.79 9.54
C VAL A 21 4.49 19.40 8.06
N CYS A 22 4.88 18.16 7.72
CA CYS A 22 4.89 17.60 6.37
C CYS A 22 3.72 16.64 6.09
N GLY A 23 2.80 16.49 7.04
CA GLY A 23 1.70 15.53 6.97
C GLY A 23 2.14 14.16 7.43
N GLU A 24 2.14 13.93 8.75
CA GLU A 24 2.58 12.69 9.44
C GLU A 24 1.85 11.41 9.01
N THR A 25 0.86 11.56 8.12
CA THR A 25 0.40 10.47 7.28
C THR A 25 0.49 10.91 5.82
N ALA A 26 1.43 10.30 5.09
CA ALA A 26 1.49 10.40 3.65
C ALA A 26 0.49 9.41 3.05
N SER A 27 -0.49 9.92 2.31
CA SER A 27 -1.48 9.08 1.63
C SER A 27 -0.94 8.58 0.30
N GLY A 28 -1.27 7.34 -0.04
CA GLY A 28 -0.94 6.69 -1.30
C GLY A 28 -2.07 5.78 -1.77
N THR A 29 -1.84 5.12 -2.89
CA THR A 29 -2.80 4.19 -3.52
C THR A 29 -2.06 2.98 -4.07
N VAL A 30 -2.67 1.80 -3.99
CA VAL A 30 -2.20 0.62 -4.72
C VAL A 30 -2.43 0.85 -6.22
N GLN A 31 -1.37 0.75 -7.01
CA GLN A 31 -1.38 0.96 -8.46
C GLN A 31 -0.94 -0.30 -9.18
N ASP A 32 -1.65 -0.61 -10.26
CA ASP A 32 -1.27 -1.65 -11.21
C ASP A 32 0.12 -1.34 -11.80
N ALA A 33 1.05 -2.27 -11.66
CA ALA A 33 2.42 -2.12 -12.16
C ALA A 33 2.89 -3.27 -13.05
N ASP A 34 2.10 -4.33 -13.19
CA ASP A 34 2.42 -5.49 -14.02
C ASP A 34 1.39 -5.74 -15.13
N ASN A 35 0.28 -4.98 -15.16
CA ASN A 35 -0.87 -5.13 -16.06
C ASN A 35 -1.55 -6.49 -15.95
N ALA A 36 -1.45 -7.16 -14.80
CA ALA A 36 -2.15 -8.40 -14.53
C ALA A 36 -3.61 -8.10 -14.11
N ALA A 37 -4.57 -8.68 -14.82
CA ALA A 37 -6.01 -8.53 -14.53
C ALA A 37 -6.73 -9.88 -14.41
N ALA A 38 -6.04 -10.91 -13.92
CA ALA A 38 -6.57 -12.27 -13.88
C ALA A 38 -7.84 -12.40 -13.01
N VAL A 39 -7.98 -11.56 -11.98
CA VAL A 39 -9.16 -11.47 -11.12
C VAL A 39 -9.58 -10.01 -11.01
N THR A 40 -10.83 -9.70 -11.32
CA THR A 40 -11.40 -8.35 -11.20
C THR A 40 -12.72 -8.39 -10.42
N LEU A 41 -13.03 -7.29 -9.73
CA LEU A 41 -14.33 -7.01 -9.13
C LEU A 41 -14.76 -5.61 -9.57
N ASP A 42 -15.95 -5.49 -10.16
CA ASP A 42 -16.51 -4.22 -10.66
C ASP A 42 -15.57 -3.43 -11.59
N GLY A 43 -14.61 -4.11 -12.22
CA GLY A 43 -13.62 -3.53 -13.13
C GLY A 43 -12.24 -3.32 -12.51
N ASP A 44 -12.12 -3.37 -11.18
CA ASP A 44 -10.86 -3.19 -10.47
C ASP A 44 -10.14 -4.53 -10.26
N GLY A 45 -8.82 -4.55 -10.50
CA GLY A 45 -8.00 -5.75 -10.37
C GLY A 45 -7.72 -6.15 -8.92
N LEU A 46 -7.62 -7.44 -8.64
CA LEU A 46 -7.11 -7.92 -7.36
C LEU A 46 -5.62 -7.58 -7.23
N ALA A 47 -5.23 -6.87 -6.16
CA ALA A 47 -3.85 -6.44 -5.98
C ALA A 47 -2.93 -7.59 -5.58
N THR A 48 -1.74 -7.62 -6.16
CA THR A 48 -0.70 -8.60 -5.89
C THR A 48 0.67 -7.93 -5.71
N HIS A 49 1.69 -8.68 -5.32
CA HIS A 49 3.06 -8.16 -5.24
C HIS A 49 3.68 -7.78 -6.60
N GLY A 50 2.98 -8.06 -7.71
CA GLY A 50 3.28 -7.45 -9.00
C GLY A 50 3.03 -5.95 -9.03
N ASP A 51 2.10 -5.47 -8.20
CA ASP A 51 1.65 -4.08 -8.06
C ASP A 51 2.46 -3.29 -7.04
N ARG A 52 2.11 -2.00 -6.85
CA ARG A 52 2.84 -1.09 -5.95
C ARG A 52 1.90 -0.30 -5.05
N MET A 53 2.24 -0.18 -3.77
CA MET A 53 1.78 0.92 -2.94
C MET A 53 2.51 2.19 -3.39
N HIS A 54 1.85 3.01 -4.21
CA HIS A 54 2.40 4.25 -4.75
C HIS A 54 2.13 5.42 -3.81
N PHE A 55 3.19 6.10 -3.37
CA PHE A 55 3.10 7.33 -2.60
C PHE A 55 3.59 8.50 -3.46
N PRO A 56 2.73 9.50 -3.75
CA PRO A 56 3.13 10.69 -4.49
C PRO A 56 4.15 11.50 -3.69
N SER A 57 4.73 12.53 -4.34
CA SER A 57 5.79 13.33 -3.73
C SER A 57 5.36 13.98 -2.42
N HIS A 58 6.05 13.64 -1.33
CA HIS A 58 5.82 14.21 0.01
C HIS A 58 7.13 14.37 0.77
N GLY A 59 7.13 15.18 1.84
CA GLY A 59 8.34 15.59 2.55
C GLY A 59 8.71 14.67 3.71
N HIS A 60 10.01 14.41 3.86
CA HIS A 60 10.56 13.51 4.89
C HIS A 60 11.39 14.24 5.95
N ALA A 61 11.72 15.51 5.73
CA ALA A 61 12.56 16.30 6.63
C ALA A 61 12.05 17.74 6.76
N VAL A 62 12.46 18.40 7.84
CA VAL A 62 12.14 19.82 8.09
C VAL A 62 13.41 20.65 8.00
N SER A 63 13.35 21.74 7.23
CA SER A 63 14.43 22.72 7.13
C SER A 63 14.62 23.47 8.47
N PRO A 64 15.76 24.16 8.66
CA PRO A 64 15.95 25.03 9.84
C PRO A 64 14.89 26.13 9.98
N THR A 65 14.20 26.51 8.89
CA THR A 65 13.13 27.51 8.89
C THR A 65 11.73 26.92 9.04
N GLY A 66 11.62 25.61 9.29
CA GLY A 66 10.35 24.93 9.54
C GLY A 66 9.61 24.46 8.27
N GLY A 67 10.21 24.61 7.09
CA GLY A 67 9.61 24.16 5.83
C GLY A 67 9.92 22.69 5.54
N CYS A 68 9.01 21.99 4.88
CA CYS A 68 9.26 20.61 4.45
C CYS A 68 10.33 20.53 3.36
N THR A 69 11.12 19.47 3.41
CA THR A 69 12.26 19.19 2.53
C THR A 69 12.36 17.69 2.31
N ASP A 70 13.30 17.28 1.44
CA ASP A 70 13.47 15.89 1.01
C ASP A 70 12.17 15.29 0.45
N TYR A 71 11.62 15.99 -0.54
CA TYR A 71 10.42 15.54 -1.24
C TYR A 71 10.76 14.36 -2.14
N GLN A 72 10.11 13.22 -1.92
CA GLN A 72 10.33 12.00 -2.70
C GLN A 72 9.01 11.34 -3.05
N THR A 73 8.99 10.71 -4.22
CA THR A 73 7.97 9.74 -4.63
C THR A 73 8.58 8.35 -4.47
N HIS A 74 7.82 7.37 -3.99
CA HIS A 74 8.28 5.98 -3.98
C HIS A 74 7.15 4.97 -4.12
N ASP A 75 7.53 3.85 -4.71
CA ASP A 75 6.72 2.66 -4.88
C ASP A 75 7.22 1.58 -3.91
N LEU A 76 6.30 1.06 -3.11
CA LEU A 76 6.60 0.05 -2.10
C LEU A 76 5.79 -1.22 -2.36
N VAL A 77 6.29 -2.34 -1.84
CA VAL A 77 5.59 -3.64 -1.84
C VAL A 77 5.56 -4.12 -0.39
N PRO A 78 4.43 -4.67 0.12
CA PRO A 78 4.39 -5.22 1.46
C PRO A 78 5.41 -6.34 1.71
N ASP A 79 5.84 -6.49 2.96
CA ASP A 79 6.81 -7.52 3.35
C ASP A 79 6.15 -8.89 3.56
N GLN A 80 4.86 -8.88 3.95
CA GLN A 80 4.07 -10.10 4.13
C GLN A 80 3.95 -10.85 2.80
N SER A 81 4.07 -12.19 2.82
CA SER A 81 3.87 -13.02 1.63
C SER A 81 2.80 -14.08 1.90
N PRO A 82 1.51 -13.76 1.67
CA PRO A 82 0.42 -14.70 1.87
C PRO A 82 0.54 -15.90 0.91
N PRO A 83 0.10 -17.10 1.30
CA PRO A 83 0.17 -18.30 0.46
C PRO A 83 -0.81 -18.27 -0.72
N ILE A 84 -1.78 -17.35 -0.71
CA ILE A 84 -2.67 -17.10 -1.83
C ILE A 84 -1.92 -16.28 -2.87
N THR A 85 -1.80 -16.83 -4.09
CA THR A 85 -1.09 -16.19 -5.19
C THR A 85 -1.98 -16.12 -6.43
N VAL A 86 -1.72 -15.11 -7.27
CA VAL A 86 -2.26 -14.97 -8.62
C VAL A 86 -1.07 -14.79 -9.56
N ASP A 87 -0.96 -15.64 -10.58
CA ASP A 87 0.17 -15.68 -11.52
C ASP A 87 1.55 -15.75 -10.85
N GLY A 88 1.61 -16.38 -9.67
CA GLY A 88 2.83 -16.53 -8.89
C GLY A 88 3.14 -15.36 -7.95
N ASN A 89 2.40 -14.24 -8.03
CA ASN A 89 2.53 -13.11 -7.12
C ASN A 89 1.60 -13.29 -5.90
N PRO A 90 2.11 -13.14 -4.66
CA PRO A 90 1.27 -13.08 -3.48
C PRO A 90 0.19 -12.00 -3.56
N VAL A 91 -1.03 -12.31 -3.15
CA VAL A 91 -2.13 -11.33 -3.08
C VAL A 91 -1.90 -10.38 -1.91
N MET A 92 -2.11 -9.09 -2.12
CA MET A 92 -2.05 -8.06 -1.08
C MET A 92 -3.36 -7.99 -0.29
N ARG A 93 -3.27 -7.70 1.02
CA ARG A 93 -4.41 -7.63 1.94
C ARG A 93 -4.43 -6.32 2.69
N VAL A 94 -5.61 -5.95 3.18
CA VAL A 94 -5.73 -4.86 4.17
C VAL A 94 -4.89 -5.20 5.39
N GLY A 95 -4.05 -4.25 5.83
CA GLY A 95 -3.11 -4.42 6.92
C GLY A 95 -1.75 -5.00 6.53
N ASP A 96 -1.56 -5.45 5.29
CA ASP A 96 -0.21 -5.73 4.79
C ASP A 96 0.60 -4.42 4.72
N SER A 97 1.90 -4.52 5.00
CA SER A 97 2.73 -3.36 5.31
C SER A 97 4.20 -3.57 4.95
N THR A 98 4.94 -2.47 4.81
CA THR A 98 6.41 -2.47 4.81
C THR A 98 6.92 -1.25 5.59
N THR A 99 8.24 -1.06 5.59
CA THR A 99 8.88 0.11 6.17
C THR A 99 9.07 1.18 5.09
N ASP A 100 8.65 2.41 5.40
CA ASP A 100 9.00 3.57 4.60
C ASP A 100 10.53 3.78 4.66
N PRO A 101 11.24 3.72 3.52
CA PRO A 101 12.70 3.71 3.51
C PRO A 101 13.32 5.08 3.88
N ARG A 102 12.52 6.15 3.93
CA ARG A 102 12.99 7.51 4.21
C ARG A 102 12.67 7.92 5.64
N SER A 103 11.42 7.76 6.06
CA SER A 103 11.02 8.11 7.42
C SER A 103 11.33 7.02 8.45
N GLY A 104 11.46 5.77 8.00
CA GLY A 104 11.56 4.59 8.88
C GLY A 104 10.24 4.21 9.56
N GLY A 105 9.15 4.89 9.22
CA GLY A 105 7.81 4.56 9.71
C GLY A 105 7.17 3.40 8.96
N THR A 106 5.93 3.09 9.32
CA THR A 106 5.16 2.01 8.66
C THR A 106 4.38 2.56 7.48
N ALA A 107 4.49 1.88 6.33
CA ALA A 107 3.63 2.04 5.18
C ALA A 107 2.68 0.83 5.08
N SER A 108 1.37 1.03 5.08
CA SER A 108 0.38 -0.05 5.11
C SER A 108 -0.83 0.20 4.23
N ILE A 109 -1.44 -0.87 3.72
CA ILE A 109 -2.74 -0.83 3.05
C ILE A 109 -3.84 -0.68 4.10
N VAL A 110 -4.66 0.37 4.01
CA VAL A 110 -5.63 0.74 5.06
C VAL A 110 -7.09 0.50 4.68
N ASP A 111 -7.37 0.32 3.38
CA ASP A 111 -8.68 -0.11 2.89
C ASP A 111 -8.53 -1.09 1.72
N ALA A 112 -9.65 -1.63 1.25
CA ALA A 112 -9.69 -2.65 0.21
C ALA A 112 -10.05 -2.12 -1.19
N GLY A 113 -10.00 -0.80 -1.43
CA GLY A 113 -10.34 -0.22 -2.74
C GLY A 113 -11.85 -0.18 -2.98
N GLY A 114 -12.64 0.21 -1.98
CA GLY A 114 -14.08 0.45 -2.12
C GLY A 114 -14.98 -0.76 -1.90
N THR A 115 -14.44 -1.93 -1.54
CA THR A 115 -15.24 -3.13 -1.25
C THR A 115 -14.61 -4.02 -0.18
N ASN A 116 -15.45 -4.60 0.68
CA ASN A 116 -15.03 -5.65 1.63
C ASN A 116 -15.53 -7.04 1.19
N ALA A 117 -15.91 -7.18 -0.08
CA ALA A 117 -16.55 -8.39 -0.59
C ALA A 117 -15.58 -9.56 -0.81
N LEU A 118 -14.29 -9.28 -1.02
CA LEU A 118 -13.26 -10.31 -1.20
C LEU A 118 -12.55 -10.57 0.11
N THR A 119 -12.75 -11.77 0.64
CA THR A 119 -12.10 -12.23 1.86
C THR A 119 -11.44 -13.58 1.66
N HIS A 120 -10.30 -13.80 2.32
CA HIS A 120 -9.63 -15.09 2.37
C HIS A 120 -9.71 -15.66 3.79
N THR A 121 -10.25 -16.87 3.93
CA THR A 121 -10.36 -17.55 5.23
C THR A 121 -9.39 -18.72 5.30
N HIS A 122 -8.64 -18.80 6.40
CA HIS A 122 -7.57 -19.78 6.59
C HIS A 122 -7.56 -20.34 8.03
N GLY A 123 -7.03 -21.56 8.15
CA GLY A 123 -7.07 -22.40 9.35
C GLY A 123 -6.37 -21.79 10.55
#